data_AF-A0A7H4Q669-F1
#
_entry.id   AF-A0A7H4Q669-F1
#
_cell.length_a   1.000
_cell.length_b   1.000
_cell.length_c   1.000
_cell.angle_alpha   90.00
_cell.angle_beta   90.00
_cell.angle_gamma   90.00
#
_symmetry.space_group_name_H-M   'P 1'
#
loop_
_entity.id
_entity.type
_entity.pdbx_description
1 polymer ?
#
loop_
_entity_poly.entity_id
_entity_poly.type
_entity_poly.pdbx_seq_one_letter_code
_entity_poly.pdbx_strand_id
1 'polypeptide(L)'
;MGMPSAFITINGYSLQTTQLRYRRWRFKREDRAIRHTSHREYSYVTSASVMRKRLAEAGYDRTALELDYLRTLQKIYAEDAVSYFDIRCCAGQYTSAERADACRRASLNDWLFALKENIINEQERFPNPPELVDVPGRPAEVNVLIDTLACNRLTIYPIETEHLQNAFPCASLDCMAVAMLEVVPDSAECILDVTGLVNHELVYCFDDLRLGDETAGDGRYEI
;
A
#
# COMPACT_ATOMS: atom_id res chain seq x y z
N MET A 1 -24.86 -2.58 -2.22
CA MET A 1 -23.95 -2.03 -1.19
C MET A 1 -22.71 -2.92 -1.16
N GLY A 2 -21.51 -2.32 -1.19
CA GLY A 2 -20.28 -3.08 -1.02
C GLY A 2 -20.17 -3.65 0.40
N MET A 3 -19.38 -4.71 0.58
CA MET A 3 -19.16 -5.28 1.90
C MET A 3 -18.34 -4.33 2.79
N PRO A 4 -18.71 -4.17 4.09
CA PRO A 4 -17.94 -3.38 5.04
C PRO A 4 -16.47 -3.83 5.08
N SER A 5 -15.55 -2.90 4.91
CA SER A 5 -14.12 -3.19 4.78
C SER A 5 -13.28 -2.19 5.56
N ALA A 6 -12.07 -2.61 5.91
CA ALA A 6 -10.99 -1.78 6.42
C ALA A 6 -9.84 -1.73 5.40
N PHE A 7 -9.18 -0.58 5.32
CA PHE A 7 -8.13 -0.31 4.32
C PHE A 7 -6.88 0.22 5.01
N ILE A 8 -5.71 -0.32 4.64
CA ILE A 8 -4.41 0.23 5.04
C ILE A 8 -3.85 1.01 3.85
N THR A 9 -3.49 2.27 4.07
CA THR A 9 -2.86 3.12 3.07
C THR A 9 -1.59 3.79 3.60
N ILE A 10 -0.64 4.04 2.70
CA ILE A 10 0.55 4.87 2.97
C ILE A 10 0.61 5.94 1.88
N ASN A 11 0.59 7.22 2.28
CA ASN A 11 0.57 8.35 1.35
C ASN A 11 -0.57 8.27 0.32
N GLY A 12 -1.73 7.73 0.73
CA GLY A 12 -2.89 7.51 -0.14
C GLY A 12 -2.86 6.21 -0.97
N TYR A 13 -1.74 5.48 -1.01
CA TYR A 13 -1.63 4.22 -1.74
C TYR A 13 -2.14 3.06 -0.91
N SER A 14 -3.06 2.28 -1.47
CA SER A 14 -3.64 1.11 -0.81
C SER A 14 -2.66 -0.05 -0.74
N LEU A 15 -2.46 -0.60 0.46
CA LEU A 15 -1.62 -1.76 0.71
C LEU A 15 -2.42 -3.01 1.00
N GLN A 16 -3.53 -2.90 1.73
CA GLN A 16 -4.33 -4.06 2.09
C GLN A 16 -5.79 -3.68 2.33
N THR A 17 -6.69 -4.57 1.94
CA THR A 17 -8.12 -4.50 2.25
C THR A 17 -8.53 -5.74 3.04
N THR A 18 -9.23 -5.55 4.16
CA THR A 18 -9.83 -6.65 4.93
C THR A 18 -11.33 -6.45 5.04
N GLN A 19 -12.11 -7.48 4.73
CA GLN A 19 -13.58 -7.42 4.80
C GLN A 19 -14.11 -7.91 6.14
N LEU A 20 -15.17 -7.27 6.64
CA LEU A 20 -15.96 -7.63 7.84
C LEU A 20 -15.21 -7.61 9.18
N ARG A 21 -13.89 -7.46 9.17
CA ARG A 21 -13.02 -7.41 10.35
C ARG A 21 -11.80 -6.56 10.05
N TYR A 22 -11.07 -6.20 11.10
CA TYR A 22 -9.75 -5.61 10.95
C TYR A 22 -8.81 -6.05 12.08
N ARG A 23 -7.51 -5.97 11.81
CA ARG A 23 -6.49 -5.94 12.85
C ARG A 23 -5.91 -4.53 12.85
N ARG A 24 -5.57 -4.01 14.04
CA ARG A 24 -4.89 -2.71 14.15
C ARG A 24 -3.50 -2.71 13.49
N TRP A 25 -2.97 -3.88 13.14
CA TRP A 25 -1.64 -4.02 12.56
C TRP A 25 -0.60 -3.30 13.43
N ARG A 26 0.14 -2.32 12.88
CA ARG A 26 1.15 -1.51 13.59
C ARG A 26 0.58 -0.20 14.17
N PHE A 27 -0.73 0.02 14.08
CA PHE A 27 -1.41 1.15 14.72
C PHE A 27 -1.70 0.87 16.19
N LYS A 28 -1.67 1.93 17.00
CA LYS A 28 -1.98 1.92 18.42
C LYS A 28 -3.33 2.58 18.69
N ARG A 29 -3.86 2.44 19.90
CA ARG A 29 -5.19 2.99 20.26
C ARG A 29 -5.18 4.52 20.20
N GLU A 30 -4.06 5.14 20.55
CA GLU A 30 -3.85 6.58 20.51
C GLU A 30 -3.82 7.17 19.09
N ASP A 31 -3.63 6.35 18.06
CA ASP A 31 -3.65 6.84 16.67
C ASP A 31 -5.08 7.07 16.15
N ARG A 32 -6.10 6.72 16.91
CA ARG A 32 -7.51 6.90 16.50
C ARG A 32 -7.80 8.38 16.27
N ALA A 33 -8.36 8.69 15.10
CA ALA A 33 -8.82 10.00 14.72
C ALA A 33 -10.23 9.90 14.11
N ILE A 34 -11.08 10.87 14.44
CA ILE A 34 -12.35 11.11 13.74
C ILE A 34 -12.12 12.34 12.86
N ARG A 35 -12.20 12.17 11.54
CA ARG A 35 -12.08 13.29 10.59
C ARG A 35 -13.49 13.70 10.14
N HIS A 36 -13.72 15.01 10.12
CA HIS A 36 -14.96 15.60 9.64
C HIS A 36 -14.73 16.17 8.24
N THR A 37 -14.96 15.33 7.23
CA THR A 37 -14.98 15.76 5.83
C THR A 37 -16.43 16.03 5.42
N SER A 38 -16.97 15.31 4.44
CA SER A 38 -18.42 15.28 4.14
C SER A 38 -19.19 14.30 5.01
N HIS A 39 -18.50 13.29 5.55
CA HIS A 39 -19.01 12.29 6.49
C HIS A 39 -18.00 12.08 7.63
N ARG A 40 -18.44 11.46 8.73
CA ARG A 40 -17.53 11.07 9.81
C ARG A 40 -16.68 9.90 9.32
N GLU A 41 -15.37 10.13 9.23
CA GLU A 41 -14.38 9.11 8.91
C GLU A 41 -13.74 8.61 10.19
N TYR A 42 -13.68 7.29 10.36
CA TYR A 42 -13.11 6.62 11.51
C TYR A 42 -11.82 5.92 11.11
N SER A 43 -10.68 6.44 11.55
CA SER A 43 -9.38 5.93 11.11
C SER A 43 -8.35 5.93 12.23
N TYR A 44 -7.31 5.12 12.05
CA TYR A 44 -6.06 5.25 12.78
C TYR A 44 -5.07 5.97 11.88
N VAL A 45 -4.44 7.03 12.38
CA VAL A 45 -3.55 7.91 11.61
C VAL A 45 -2.24 8.07 12.34
N THR A 46 -1.13 7.90 11.62
CA THR A 46 0.21 8.22 12.11
C THR A 46 1.10 8.68 10.96
N SER A 47 2.29 9.21 11.25
CA SER A 47 3.24 9.62 10.20
C SER A 47 4.08 8.43 9.73
N ALA A 48 4.62 8.54 8.51
CA ALA A 48 5.59 7.60 7.96
C ALA A 48 6.80 7.43 8.88
N SER A 49 7.30 8.51 9.49
CA SER A 49 8.42 8.42 10.45
C SER A 49 8.09 7.56 11.68
N VAL A 50 6.89 7.69 12.25
CA VAL A 50 6.45 6.85 13.38
C VAL A 50 6.24 5.42 12.94
N MET A 51 5.65 5.20 11.76
CA MET A 51 5.42 3.85 11.23
C MET A 51 6.74 3.10 10.96
N ARG A 52 7.75 3.77 10.38
CA ARG A 52 9.10 3.19 10.19
C ARG A 52 9.69 2.71 11.51
N LYS A 53 9.60 3.53 12.57
CA LYS A 53 10.10 3.16 13.90
C LYS A 53 9.40 1.90 14.42
N ARG A 54 8.08 1.82 14.29
CA ARG A 54 7.29 0.67 14.77
C ARG A 54 7.57 -0.61 14.00
N LEU A 55 7.80 -0.52 12.69
CA LEU A 55 8.21 -1.65 11.86
C LEU A 55 9.62 -2.13 12.25
N ALA A 56 10.56 -1.21 12.43
CA ALA A 56 11.92 -1.54 12.87
C ALA A 56 11.92 -2.20 14.26
N GLU A 57 11.14 -1.69 15.22
CA GLU A 57 10.94 -2.31 16.55
C GLU A 57 10.36 -3.73 16.45
N ALA A 58 9.60 -4.03 15.38
CA ALA A 58 9.06 -5.35 15.10
C ALA A 58 10.00 -6.25 14.27
N GLY A 59 11.22 -5.78 13.95
CA GLY A 59 12.20 -6.52 13.16
C GLY A 59 12.04 -6.37 11.65
N TYR A 60 11.25 -5.40 11.18
CA TYR A 60 11.05 -5.10 9.77
C TYR A 60 11.79 -3.80 9.41
N ASP A 61 12.96 -3.96 8.82
CA ASP A 61 13.80 -2.89 8.31
C ASP A 61 14.19 -3.16 6.84
N ARG A 62 15.12 -2.36 6.32
CA ARG A 62 15.63 -2.50 4.96
C ARG A 62 16.19 -3.90 4.68
N THR A 63 16.86 -4.52 5.66
CA THR A 63 17.43 -5.85 5.53
C THR A 63 16.35 -6.92 5.49
N ALA A 64 15.31 -6.80 6.32
CA ALA A 64 14.16 -7.69 6.27
C ALA A 64 13.46 -7.64 4.89
N LEU A 65 13.28 -6.44 4.34
CA LEU A 65 12.75 -6.25 2.98
C LEU A 65 13.64 -6.90 1.92
N GLU A 66 14.96 -6.74 1.99
CA GLU A 66 15.88 -7.35 1.03
C GLU A 66 15.84 -8.89 1.07
N LEU A 67 15.73 -9.47 2.26
CA LEU A 67 15.58 -10.91 2.41
C LEU A 67 14.24 -11.42 1.84
N ASP A 68 13.13 -10.72 2.12
CA ASP A 68 11.82 -11.08 1.56
C ASP A 68 11.80 -10.92 0.03
N TYR A 69 12.50 -9.92 -0.47
CA TYR A 69 12.70 -9.69 -1.89
C TYR A 69 13.39 -10.86 -2.59
N LEU A 70 14.56 -11.26 -2.08
CA LEU A 70 15.31 -12.38 -2.66
C LEU A 70 14.53 -13.69 -2.60
N ARG A 71 13.80 -13.95 -1.50
CA ARG A 71 12.94 -15.14 -1.35
C ARG A 71 11.79 -15.13 -2.36
N THR A 72 11.17 -13.96 -2.56
CA THR A 72 10.06 -13.81 -3.49
C THR A 72 10.54 -13.98 -4.93
N LEU A 73 11.67 -13.38 -5.30
CA LEU A 73 12.30 -13.60 -6.60
C LEU A 73 12.60 -15.08 -6.87
N GLN A 74 13.15 -15.81 -5.89
CA GLN A 74 13.40 -17.24 -6.04
C GLN A 74 12.12 -18.03 -6.35
N LYS A 75 11.00 -17.69 -5.69
CA LYS A 75 9.70 -18.30 -5.98
C LYS A 75 9.20 -17.92 -7.38
N ILE A 76 9.31 -16.65 -7.77
CA ILE A 76 8.92 -16.19 -9.12
C ILE A 76 9.66 -16.99 -10.20
N TYR A 77 10.96 -17.24 -10.03
CA TYR A 77 11.71 -18.05 -11.00
C TYR A 77 11.38 -19.54 -10.94
N ALA A 78 11.09 -20.09 -9.77
CA ALA A 78 10.68 -21.48 -9.63
C ALA A 78 9.33 -21.77 -10.32
N GLU A 79 8.44 -20.77 -10.36
CA GLU A 79 7.08 -20.85 -10.90
C GLU A 79 6.96 -20.34 -12.35
N ASP A 80 8.08 -20.21 -13.06
CA ASP A 80 8.20 -19.54 -14.36
C ASP A 80 7.83 -18.04 -14.32
N ALA A 81 8.85 -17.19 -14.31
CA ALA A 81 8.69 -15.74 -14.26
C ALA A 81 7.88 -15.18 -15.44
N VAL A 82 7.88 -15.81 -16.62
CA VAL A 82 7.07 -15.35 -17.75
C VAL A 82 5.58 -15.58 -17.45
N SER A 83 5.23 -16.72 -16.86
CA SER A 83 3.87 -17.00 -16.40
C SER A 83 3.46 -16.07 -15.26
N TYR A 84 4.39 -15.72 -14.36
CA TYR A 84 4.13 -14.75 -13.29
C TYR A 84 3.73 -13.38 -13.86
N PHE A 85 4.44 -12.88 -14.88
CA PHE A 85 4.12 -11.58 -15.49
C PHE A 85 3.14 -11.67 -16.68
N ASP A 86 2.26 -12.68 -16.71
CA ASP A 86 1.29 -12.88 -17.79
C ASP A 86 0.46 -11.62 -18.07
N ILE A 87 0.33 -11.27 -19.36
CA ILE A 87 -0.39 -10.07 -19.81
C ILE A 87 -1.87 -10.06 -19.40
N ARG A 88 -2.47 -11.22 -19.12
CA ARG A 88 -3.82 -11.35 -18.56
C ARG A 88 -3.93 -10.76 -17.15
N CYS A 89 -2.81 -10.70 -16.42
CA CYS A 89 -2.69 -10.10 -15.09
C CYS A 89 -2.13 -8.68 -15.14
N CYS A 90 -1.41 -8.33 -16.22
CA CYS A 90 -0.74 -7.04 -16.42
C CYS A 90 -1.07 -6.42 -17.79
N ALA A 91 -1.99 -5.46 -17.82
CA ALA A 91 -2.49 -4.79 -19.04
C ALA A 91 -1.59 -3.65 -19.58
N GLY A 92 -0.27 -3.73 -19.36
CA GLY A 92 0.68 -2.68 -19.76
C GLY A 92 1.33 -2.90 -21.12
N GLN A 93 2.24 -2.00 -21.50
CA GLN A 93 2.83 -1.93 -22.85
C GLN A 93 3.80 -3.08 -23.17
N TYR A 94 4.44 -3.64 -22.15
CA TYR A 94 5.48 -4.65 -22.33
C TYR A 94 4.94 -6.09 -22.25
N THR A 95 5.60 -7.00 -22.95
CA THR A 95 5.29 -8.43 -22.90
C THR A 95 5.71 -9.06 -21.58
N SER A 96 5.10 -10.20 -21.24
CA SER A 96 5.46 -10.98 -20.06
C SER A 96 6.94 -11.41 -20.04
N ALA A 97 7.52 -11.66 -21.22
CA ALA A 97 8.94 -11.98 -21.35
C ALA A 97 9.83 -10.78 -20.99
N GLU A 98 9.52 -9.59 -21.51
CA GLU A 98 10.25 -8.35 -21.19
C GLU A 98 10.15 -8.01 -19.70
N ARG A 99 8.98 -8.19 -19.08
CA ARG A 99 8.78 -7.98 -17.63
C ARG A 99 9.58 -8.98 -16.79
N ALA A 100 9.53 -10.27 -17.14
CA ALA A 100 10.31 -11.30 -16.47
C ALA A 100 11.82 -11.04 -16.59
N ASP A 101 12.26 -10.54 -17.74
CA ASP A 101 13.64 -10.21 -18.04
C ASP A 101 14.13 -8.98 -17.28
N ALA A 102 13.33 -7.91 -17.23
CA ALA A 102 13.57 -6.73 -16.41
C ALA A 102 13.60 -7.08 -14.91
N CYS A 103 12.64 -7.87 -14.43
CA CYS A 103 12.59 -8.36 -13.05
C CYS A 103 13.86 -9.13 -12.67
N ARG A 104 14.44 -9.91 -13.60
CA ARG A 104 15.69 -10.66 -13.39
C ARG A 104 16.94 -9.82 -13.28
N ARG A 105 16.99 -8.69 -13.96
CA ARG A 105 18.15 -7.79 -13.93
C ARG A 105 18.03 -6.72 -12.86
N ALA A 106 16.83 -6.35 -12.49
CA ALA A 106 16.56 -5.32 -11.51
C ALA A 106 17.07 -5.72 -10.12
N SER A 107 17.74 -4.79 -9.45
CA SER A 107 17.99 -4.83 -8.02
C SER A 107 16.79 -4.33 -7.23
N LEU A 108 16.80 -4.53 -5.91
CA LEU A 108 15.81 -3.93 -5.02
C LEU A 108 15.77 -2.39 -5.10
N ASN A 109 16.91 -1.74 -5.37
CA ASN A 109 16.95 -0.29 -5.53
C ASN A 109 16.26 0.16 -6.83
N ASP A 110 16.36 -0.63 -7.90
CA ASP A 110 15.66 -0.34 -9.16
C ASP A 110 14.15 -0.46 -8.97
N TRP A 111 13.70 -1.46 -8.21
CA TRP A 111 12.30 -1.62 -7.82
C TRP A 111 11.80 -0.48 -6.92
N LEU A 112 12.59 -0.04 -5.93
CA LEU A 112 12.23 1.13 -5.12
C LEU A 112 12.16 2.40 -5.96
N PHE A 113 13.08 2.59 -6.90
CA PHE A 113 13.04 3.73 -7.81
C PHE A 113 11.78 3.70 -8.67
N ALA A 114 11.46 2.55 -9.27
CA ALA A 114 10.23 2.37 -10.05
C ALA A 114 8.97 2.59 -9.20
N LEU A 115 8.95 2.14 -7.94
CA LEU A 115 7.86 2.36 -7.01
C LEU A 115 7.67 3.85 -6.69
N LYS A 116 8.77 4.57 -6.42
CA LYS A 116 8.74 6.02 -6.20
C LYS A 116 8.16 6.77 -7.39
N GLU A 117 8.62 6.43 -8.60
CA GLU A 117 8.14 7.05 -9.84
C GLU A 117 6.66 6.71 -10.07
N ASN A 118 6.25 5.46 -9.83
CA ASN A 118 4.85 5.09 -9.92
C ASN A 118 3.99 5.92 -8.95
N ILE A 119 4.44 6.08 -7.69
CA ILE A 119 3.73 6.84 -6.66
C ILE A 119 3.58 8.33 -7.00
N ILE A 120 4.61 8.93 -7.60
CA ILE A 120 4.55 10.34 -8.02
C ILE A 120 3.57 10.49 -9.20
N ASN A 121 3.64 9.59 -10.17
CA ASN A 121 2.85 9.68 -11.40
C ASN A 121 1.38 9.25 -11.22
N GLU A 122 1.06 8.31 -10.31
CA GLU A 122 -0.32 7.89 -10.04
C GLU A 122 -1.14 8.99 -9.34
N GLN A 123 -0.50 9.87 -8.56
CA GLN A 123 -1.15 11.06 -8.02
C GLN A 123 -1.61 12.05 -9.12
N GLU A 124 -1.13 11.90 -10.36
CA GLU A 124 -1.48 12.73 -11.53
C GLU A 124 -2.46 12.02 -12.51
N ARG A 125 -2.86 10.77 -12.28
CA ARG A 125 -3.64 9.96 -13.25
C ARG A 125 -5.17 10.07 -13.08
N PHE A 126 -5.81 10.84 -13.97
CA PHE A 126 -7.20 10.63 -14.46
C PHE A 126 -7.23 9.49 -15.53
N PRO A 127 -8.40 8.95 -15.96
CA PRO A 127 -8.65 7.52 -16.22
C PRO A 127 -7.99 6.89 -17.47
N ASN A 128 -7.05 7.56 -18.12
CA ASN A 128 -6.27 6.99 -19.21
C ASN A 128 -4.87 6.64 -18.71
N PRO A 129 -4.35 5.42 -18.97
CA PRO A 129 -2.97 5.10 -18.65
C PRO A 129 -2.07 6.09 -19.40
N PRO A 130 -1.13 6.77 -18.72
CA PRO A 130 -0.19 7.64 -19.41
C PRO A 130 0.57 6.82 -20.43
N GLU A 131 0.75 7.41 -21.60
CA GLU A 131 1.92 7.11 -22.40
C GLU A 131 3.13 7.31 -21.48
N LEU A 132 3.76 6.21 -21.06
CA LEU A 132 5.07 6.26 -20.44
C LEU A 132 6.00 6.83 -21.52
N VAL A 133 6.21 8.14 -21.45
CA VAL A 133 7.16 8.82 -22.32
C VAL A 133 8.52 8.20 -22.01
N ASP A 134 9.15 7.56 -22.99
CA ASP A 134 10.54 7.14 -22.88
C ASP A 134 11.39 8.37 -22.55
N VAL A 135 11.65 8.62 -21.27
CA VAL A 135 12.47 9.73 -20.82
C VAL A 135 13.90 9.45 -21.27
N PRO A 136 14.50 10.28 -22.15
CA PRO A 136 15.84 10.01 -22.67
C PRO A 136 16.86 9.89 -21.54
N GLY A 137 17.61 8.79 -21.52
CA GLY A 137 18.64 8.52 -20.51
C GLY A 137 18.18 7.67 -19.31
N ARG A 138 16.89 7.35 -19.19
CA ARG A 138 16.39 6.35 -18.24
C ARG A 138 16.65 4.94 -18.81
N PRO A 139 17.18 3.99 -18.01
CA PRO A 139 17.31 2.61 -18.47
C PRO A 139 15.94 2.08 -18.87
N ALA A 140 15.82 1.50 -20.07
CA ALA A 140 14.57 0.93 -20.57
C ALA A 140 13.94 -0.06 -19.59
N GLU A 141 14.78 -0.77 -18.84
CA GLU A 141 14.40 -1.73 -17.79
C GLU A 141 13.55 -1.09 -16.68
N VAL A 142 13.86 0.15 -16.28
CA VAL A 142 13.10 0.87 -15.24
C VAL A 142 11.69 1.23 -15.73
N ASN A 143 11.52 1.57 -17.02
CA ASN A 143 10.20 1.82 -17.60
C ASN A 143 9.34 0.55 -17.58
N VAL A 144 9.94 -0.62 -17.84
CA VAL A 144 9.27 -1.91 -17.73
C VAL A 144 8.79 -2.16 -16.28
N LEU A 145 9.62 -1.85 -15.27
CA LEU A 145 9.22 -2.01 -13.86
C LEU A 145 8.06 -1.08 -13.49
N ILE A 146 8.08 0.18 -13.93
CA ILE A 146 7.01 1.16 -13.67
C ILE A 146 5.70 0.71 -14.32
N ASP A 147 5.74 0.27 -15.59
CA ASP A 147 4.58 -0.31 -16.30
C ASP A 147 4.03 -1.53 -15.56
N THR A 148 4.93 -2.40 -15.09
CA THR A 148 4.57 -3.62 -14.35
C THR A 148 3.84 -3.29 -13.05
N LEU A 149 4.30 -2.29 -12.29
CA LEU A 149 3.63 -1.83 -11.07
C LEU A 149 2.26 -1.21 -11.38
N ALA A 150 2.17 -0.36 -12.41
CA ALA A 150 0.94 0.34 -12.77
C ALA A 150 -0.19 -0.57 -13.30
N CYS A 151 0.18 -1.68 -13.92
CA CYS A 151 -0.78 -2.52 -14.64
C CYS A 151 -1.21 -3.78 -13.87
N ASN A 152 -0.77 -3.92 -12.62
CA ASN A 152 -1.07 -5.07 -11.78
C ASN A 152 -2.52 -5.01 -11.26
N ARG A 153 -3.44 -5.69 -11.97
CA ARG A 153 -4.88 -5.63 -11.70
C ARG A 153 -5.42 -6.81 -10.90
N LEU A 154 -4.65 -7.89 -10.73
CA LEU A 154 -5.12 -9.14 -10.13
C LEU A 154 -4.02 -9.80 -9.29
N THR A 155 -4.41 -10.70 -8.39
CA THR A 155 -3.47 -11.60 -7.70
C THR A 155 -2.69 -12.40 -8.74
N ILE A 156 -1.37 -12.24 -8.73
CA ILE A 156 -0.47 -12.97 -9.60
C ILE A 156 -0.28 -14.37 -9.00
N TYR A 157 -1.03 -15.32 -9.53
CA TYR A 157 -0.89 -16.73 -9.16
C TYR A 157 0.53 -17.22 -9.55
N PRO A 158 1.22 -18.05 -8.74
CA PRO A 158 0.78 -18.73 -7.51
C PRO A 158 1.29 -18.12 -6.19
N ILE A 159 1.94 -16.96 -6.22
CA ILE A 159 2.56 -16.38 -5.03
C ILE A 159 1.52 -15.55 -4.28
N GLU A 160 1.06 -16.07 -3.14
CA GLU A 160 0.19 -15.33 -2.24
C GLU A 160 0.97 -14.20 -1.55
N THR A 161 0.56 -12.97 -1.82
CA THR A 161 1.02 -11.75 -1.16
C THR A 161 -0.02 -11.32 -0.11
N GLU A 162 0.45 -10.72 0.98
CA GLU A 162 -0.42 -10.15 2.02
C GLU A 162 -0.87 -8.72 1.68
N HIS A 163 -0.41 -8.17 0.56
CA HIS A 163 -0.65 -6.81 0.10
C HIS A 163 -1.12 -6.77 -1.35
N LEU A 164 -1.67 -5.62 -1.77
CA LEU A 164 -2.25 -5.43 -3.10
C LEU A 164 -1.20 -5.22 -4.21
N GLN A 165 0.05 -4.91 -3.85
CA GLN A 165 1.13 -4.64 -4.81
C GLN A 165 1.87 -5.91 -5.29
N ASN A 166 1.13 -6.86 -5.85
CA ASN A 166 1.64 -8.18 -6.30
C ASN A 166 2.79 -8.14 -7.32
N ALA A 167 2.89 -7.07 -8.10
CA ALA A 167 4.00 -6.89 -9.05
C ALA A 167 5.33 -6.58 -8.35
N PHE A 168 5.30 -5.94 -7.18
CA PHE A 168 6.53 -5.71 -6.42
C PHE A 168 6.97 -7.03 -5.80
N PRO A 169 8.22 -7.46 -6.01
CA PRO A 169 8.70 -8.77 -5.57
C PRO A 169 8.95 -8.82 -4.04
N CYS A 170 7.92 -8.64 -3.23
CA CYS A 170 7.87 -9.01 -1.82
C CYS A 170 6.51 -9.65 -1.53
N ALA A 171 6.39 -10.40 -0.42
CA ALA A 171 5.16 -11.11 -0.09
C ALA A 171 4.50 -10.57 1.18
N SER A 172 5.29 -10.12 2.15
CA SER A 172 4.76 -9.66 3.43
C SER A 172 4.19 -8.24 3.35
N LEU A 173 3.09 -7.99 4.06
CA LEU A 173 2.54 -6.65 4.23
C LEU A 173 3.56 -5.71 4.90
N ASP A 174 4.29 -6.20 5.90
CA ASP A 174 5.26 -5.39 6.63
C ASP A 174 6.44 -5.00 5.71
N CYS A 175 6.94 -5.92 4.87
CA CYS A 175 8.00 -5.62 3.92
C CYS A 175 7.53 -4.64 2.83
N MET A 176 6.32 -4.81 2.30
CA MET A 176 5.75 -3.85 1.36
C MET A 176 5.59 -2.47 2.00
N ALA A 177 5.18 -2.40 3.26
CA ALA A 177 5.12 -1.15 4.00
C ALA A 177 6.51 -0.51 4.14
N VAL A 178 7.56 -1.28 4.44
CA VAL A 178 8.94 -0.77 4.43
C VAL A 178 9.30 -0.20 3.06
N ALA A 179 9.00 -0.91 1.97
CA ALA A 179 9.29 -0.45 0.61
C ALA A 179 8.61 0.88 0.28
N MET A 180 7.33 1.04 0.65
CA MET A 180 6.60 2.30 0.51
C MET A 180 7.21 3.41 1.36
N LEU A 181 7.59 3.10 2.60
CA LEU A 181 8.16 4.07 3.52
C LEU A 181 9.54 4.55 3.10
N GLU A 182 10.32 3.77 2.34
CA GLU A 182 11.60 4.20 1.75
C GLU A 182 11.42 5.30 0.69
N VAL A 183 10.26 5.37 0.05
CA VAL A 183 10.04 6.22 -1.13
C VAL A 183 9.12 7.43 -0.88
N VAL A 184 8.45 7.48 0.27
CA VAL A 184 7.59 8.59 0.69
C VAL A 184 8.28 9.48 1.75
N PRO A 185 7.91 10.77 1.86
CA PRO A 185 8.47 11.63 2.90
C PRO A 185 8.05 11.22 4.31
N ASP A 186 8.83 11.59 5.32
CA ASP A 186 8.58 11.30 6.73
C ASP A 186 7.23 11.82 7.26
N SER A 187 6.74 12.90 6.66
CA SER A 187 5.45 13.53 6.98
C SER A 187 4.26 12.86 6.28
N ALA A 188 4.47 11.89 5.40
CA ALA A 188 3.38 11.20 4.73
C ALA A 188 2.48 10.49 5.74
N GLU A 189 1.17 10.52 5.52
CA GLU A 189 0.22 9.85 6.41
C GLU A 189 0.18 8.35 6.14
N CYS A 190 0.22 7.57 7.20
CA CYS A 190 -0.14 6.16 7.22
C CYS A 190 -1.52 6.05 7.86
N ILE A 191 -2.47 5.45 7.16
CA ILE A 191 -3.87 5.41 7.58
C ILE A 191 -4.37 3.96 7.60
N LEU A 192 -5.09 3.60 8.65
CA LEU A 192 -5.98 2.45 8.67
C LEU A 192 -7.41 2.96 8.80
N ASP A 193 -8.13 2.96 7.68
CA ASP A 193 -9.54 3.35 7.61
C ASP A 193 -10.41 2.17 8.01
N VAL A 194 -11.29 2.39 9.01
CA VAL A 194 -12.27 1.41 9.48
C VAL A 194 -13.70 1.97 9.45
N THR A 195 -13.92 3.07 8.72
CA THR A 195 -15.20 3.78 8.59
C THR A 195 -16.32 2.84 8.18
N GLY A 196 -16.07 1.97 7.19
CA GLY A 196 -17.04 0.98 6.75
C GLY A 196 -17.45 0.01 7.86
N LEU A 197 -16.52 -0.40 8.73
CA LEU A 197 -16.84 -1.31 9.83
C LEU A 197 -17.60 -0.61 10.96
N VAL A 198 -17.23 0.63 11.29
CA VAL A 198 -17.89 1.43 12.33
C VAL A 198 -19.32 1.79 11.92
N ASN A 199 -19.52 2.23 10.68
CA ASN A 199 -20.84 2.64 10.17
C ASN A 199 -21.83 1.48 10.06
N HIS A 200 -21.32 0.24 9.96
CA HIS A 200 -22.12 -0.98 9.94
C HIS A 200 -22.19 -1.66 11.32
N GLU A 201 -21.78 -0.97 12.40
CA GLU A 201 -21.83 -1.46 13.78
C GLU A 201 -21.09 -2.78 14.01
N LEU A 202 -20.09 -3.08 13.17
CA LEU A 202 -19.28 -4.28 13.32
C LEU A 202 -18.17 -4.09 14.36
N VAL A 203 -17.81 -2.85 14.67
CA VAL A 203 -16.77 -2.48 15.63
C VAL A 203 -17.14 -1.22 16.40
N TYR A 204 -16.80 -1.19 17.70
CA TYR A 204 -17.18 -0.12 18.64
C TYR A 204 -15.96 0.69 19.14
N CYS A 205 -14.84 0.59 18.41
CA CYS A 205 -13.54 1.09 18.85
C CYS A 205 -13.36 2.62 18.82
N PHE A 206 -14.40 3.39 18.50
CA PHE A 206 -14.40 4.87 18.49
C PHE A 206 -15.50 5.48 19.37
N ASP A 207 -16.30 4.67 20.07
CA ASP A 207 -17.46 5.19 20.83
C ASP A 207 -17.06 6.13 21.97
N ASP A 208 -15.90 5.90 22.59
CA ASP A 208 -15.32 6.78 23.60
C ASP A 208 -14.97 8.17 23.05
N LEU A 209 -14.57 8.26 21.78
CA LEU A 209 -14.25 9.53 21.13
C LEU A 209 -15.51 10.27 20.66
N ARG A 210 -16.59 9.54 20.34
CA ARG A 210 -17.88 10.14 19.98
C ARG A 210 -18.54 10.86 21.16
N LEU A 211 -18.45 10.28 22.36
CA LEU A 211 -19.01 10.85 23.59
C LEU A 211 -18.27 12.11 24.05
N GLY A 212 -16.97 12.21 23.75
CA GLY A 212 -16.16 13.41 24.05
C GLY A 212 -16.57 14.64 23.23
N ASP A 213 -16.98 14.44 21.97
CA ASP A 213 -17.44 15.53 21.08
C ASP A 213 -18.82 16.07 21.47
N GLU A 214 -19.73 15.21 21.94
CA GLU A 214 -21.09 15.63 22.33
C GLU A 214 -21.12 16.38 23.67
N THR A 215 -20.21 16.03 24.59
CA THR A 215 -20.09 16.70 25.90
C THR A 215 -19.34 18.04 25.83
N ALA A 216 -18.48 18.24 24.82
CA ALA A 216 -17.81 19.53 24.59
C ALA A 216 -18.73 20.60 23.96
N GLY A 217 -19.89 20.21 23.42
CA GLY A 217 -20.87 21.11 22.80
C GLY A 217 -21.88 21.73 23.76
N ASP A 218 -21.95 21.29 25.02
CA ASP A 218 -23.05 21.61 25.95
C ASP A 218 -22.65 22.59 27.08
N GLY A 219 -21.65 23.45 26.84
CA GLY A 219 -21.24 24.51 27.76
C GLY A 219 -22.18 25.72 27.81
N ARG A 220 -23.48 25.56 27.51
CA ARG A 220 -24.45 26.67 27.41
C ARG A 220 -25.63 26.60 28.37
N TYR A 221 -25.52 25.95 29.53
CA TYR A 221 -26.46 26.22 30.62
C TYR A 221 -25.76 26.07 31.98
N GLU A 222 -25.24 27.17 32.51
CA GLU A 222 -25.17 27.37 33.96
C GLU A 222 -26.12 28.53 34.32
N ILE A 223 -26.94 28.26 35.33
CA ILE A 223 -28.08 29.03 35.84
C ILE A 223 -27.59 30.21 36.68
#